data_AF-A0A819S134-F1
#
_entry.id   AF-A0A819S134-F1
#
_cell.length_a   1.000
_cell.length_b   1.000
_cell.length_c   1.000
_cell.angle_alpha   90.00
_cell.angle_beta   90.00
_cell.angle_gamma   90.00
#
_symmetry.space_group_name_H-M   'P 1'
#
loop_
_entity.id
_entity.type
_entity.pdbx_description
1 polymer ?
#
loop_
_entity_poly.entity_id
_entity_poly.type
_entity_poly.pdbx_seq_one_letter_code
_entity_poly.pdbx_strand_id
1 'polypeptide(L)'
;MLGLVLLNGFNVNLQNSSVIICKLYFYASFLFAALSPTVLILASIDRLLISSQNVDTRLYSSKRLAYFSISISTVFWIVFNSHALIKVNLQEFAPFYFVCYYDLSSTYLDFVSYFVAVNDVIFDVLMIVLCVFAFKNVRRIRSIPRETRNQIRSMTKKDFQLLRCLFVQDVIFIIFGTLTSIFYVFDAITKYQNGTIFEQAIRNFLYNFMSFIYSTSYSVNVFTFIIVSKAFRHELKRTIYKIIGKDLVPIREEENRQENHERDNVEMNVVSIIELPV
;
A
#
# COMPACT_ATOMS: atom_id res chain seq x y z
N MET A 1 0.15 -14.35 -0.25
CA MET A 1 -0.28 -14.70 1.13
C MET A 1 -1.07 -16.02 1.17
N LEU A 2 -2.27 -16.15 0.58
CA LEU A 2 -3.07 -17.39 0.70
C LEU A 2 -2.36 -18.64 0.14
N GLY A 3 -1.69 -18.52 -1.01
CA GLY A 3 -0.89 -19.62 -1.57
C GLY A 3 0.32 -20.03 -0.72
N LEU A 4 0.94 -19.08 -0.01
CA LEU A 4 2.06 -19.33 0.90
C LEU A 4 1.62 -20.06 2.18
N VAL A 5 0.43 -19.73 2.70
CA VAL A 5 -0.17 -20.43 3.85
C VAL A 5 -0.52 -21.88 3.50
N LEU A 6 -1.09 -22.12 2.31
CA LEU A 6 -1.40 -23.47 1.84
C LEU A 6 -0.12 -24.29 1.60
N LEU A 7 0.90 -23.65 1.04
CA LEU A 7 2.19 -24.28 0.77
C LEU A 7 2.91 -24.68 2.06
N ASN A 8 3.12 -23.73 2.97
CA ASN A 8 3.93 -23.95 4.17
C ASN A 8 3.16 -24.64 5.30
N GLY A 9 1.83 -24.46 5.36
CA GLY A 9 0.99 -25.03 6.43
C GLY A 9 0.47 -26.43 6.13
N PHE A 10 0.11 -26.72 4.88
CA PHE A 10 -0.56 -27.97 4.51
C PHE A 10 0.24 -28.84 3.53
N ASN A 11 1.43 -28.39 3.10
CA ASN A 11 2.28 -29.04 2.11
C ASN A 11 1.56 -29.36 0.78
N VAL A 12 0.49 -28.61 0.46
CA VAL A 12 -0.27 -28.79 -0.78
C VAL A 12 0.24 -27.81 -1.83
N ASN A 13 1.07 -28.31 -2.74
CA ASN A 13 1.58 -27.58 -3.89
C ASN A 13 0.54 -27.49 -5.02
N LEU A 14 -0.54 -26.72 -4.82
CA LEU A 14 -1.57 -26.48 -5.85
C LEU A 14 -0.95 -25.95 -7.17
N GLN A 15 0.12 -25.16 -7.06
CA GLN A 15 0.88 -24.63 -8.19
C GLN A 15 1.49 -25.71 -9.08
N ASN A 16 1.87 -26.87 -8.54
CA ASN A 16 2.50 -27.95 -9.30
C ASN A 16 1.47 -28.93 -9.89
N SER A 17 0.18 -28.80 -9.53
CA SER A 17 -0.86 -29.73 -9.96
C SER A 17 -1.30 -29.53 -11.41
N SER A 18 -1.18 -28.32 -11.95
CA SER A 18 -1.63 -28.00 -13.31
C SER A 18 -0.82 -26.86 -13.91
N VAL A 19 -0.45 -27.00 -15.17
CA VAL A 19 0.25 -25.97 -15.95
C VAL A 19 -0.55 -24.66 -15.97
N ILE A 20 -1.88 -24.73 -16.04
CA ILE A 20 -2.75 -23.55 -16.08
C ILE A 20 -2.68 -22.79 -14.74
N ILE A 21 -2.77 -23.52 -13.62
CA ILE A 21 -2.69 -22.93 -12.27
C ILE A 21 -1.30 -22.32 -12.05
N CYS A 22 -0.25 -23.04 -12.45
CA CYS A 22 1.14 -22.56 -12.41
C CYS A 22 1.32 -21.20 -13.11
N LYS A 23 0.85 -21.11 -14.37
CA LYS A 23 0.91 -19.88 -15.16
C LYS A 23 0.10 -18.74 -14.55
N LEU A 24 -1.13 -19.00 -14.14
CA LEU A 24 -2.00 -18.00 -13.53
C LEU A 24 -1.44 -17.49 -12.20
N TYR A 25 -0.83 -18.36 -11.39
CA TYR A 25 -0.23 -17.99 -10.11
C TYR A 25 0.92 -17.00 -10.28
N PHE A 26 1.88 -17.31 -11.16
CA PHE A 26 3.01 -16.41 -11.44
C PHE A 26 2.54 -15.11 -12.09
N TYR A 27 1.65 -15.20 -13.08
CA TYR A 27 1.08 -14.01 -13.74
C TYR A 27 0.38 -13.08 -12.74
N ALA A 28 -0.50 -13.63 -11.89
CA ALA A 28 -1.17 -12.85 -10.87
C ALA A 28 -0.19 -12.25 -9.85
N SER A 29 0.84 -13.01 -9.45
CA SER A 29 1.85 -12.52 -8.52
C SER A 29 2.62 -11.32 -9.09
N PHE A 30 3.10 -11.41 -10.34
CA PHE A 30 3.77 -10.28 -11.01
C PHE A 30 2.83 -9.08 -11.19
N LEU A 31 1.59 -9.34 -11.61
CA LEU A 31 0.60 -8.30 -11.82
C LEU A 31 0.30 -7.54 -10.52
N PHE A 32 0.02 -8.24 -9.42
CA PHE A 32 -0.27 -7.59 -8.14
C PHE A 32 0.96 -6.93 -7.50
N ALA A 33 2.15 -7.52 -7.68
CA ALA A 33 3.42 -6.93 -7.24
C ALA A 33 3.64 -5.56 -7.89
N ALA A 34 3.31 -5.37 -9.16
CA ALA A 34 3.43 -4.09 -9.86
C ALA A 34 2.24 -3.14 -9.62
N LEU A 35 1.00 -3.66 -9.60
CA LEU A 35 -0.20 -2.83 -9.44
C LEU A 35 -0.27 -2.16 -8.07
N SER A 36 0.05 -2.88 -7.00
CA SER A 36 -0.05 -2.36 -5.63
C SER A 36 0.79 -1.08 -5.40
N PRO A 37 2.11 -1.07 -5.65
CA PRO A 37 2.91 0.15 -5.51
C PRO A 37 2.50 1.22 -6.54
N THR A 38 2.09 0.85 -7.75
CA THR A 38 1.61 1.83 -8.74
C THR A 38 0.37 2.58 -8.23
N VAL A 39 -0.61 1.87 -7.67
CA VAL A 39 -1.81 2.48 -7.09
C VAL A 39 -1.46 3.34 -5.90
N LEU A 40 -0.50 2.92 -5.07
CA LEU A 40 -0.02 3.71 -3.93
C LEU A 40 0.64 5.02 -4.41
N ILE A 41 1.54 4.96 -5.40
CA ILE A 41 2.18 6.12 -6.04
C ILE A 41 1.11 7.08 -6.60
N LEU A 42 0.14 6.56 -7.36
CA LEU A 42 -0.94 7.37 -7.93
C LEU A 42 -1.80 8.02 -6.83
N ALA A 43 -2.10 7.30 -5.76
CA ALA A 43 -2.82 7.84 -4.61
C ALA A 43 -2.02 8.95 -3.92
N SER A 44 -0.71 8.80 -3.77
CA SER A 44 0.17 9.81 -3.16
C SER A 44 0.32 11.05 -4.03
N ILE A 45 0.38 10.89 -5.36
CA ILE A 45 0.31 12.00 -6.32
C ILE A 45 -1.03 12.73 -6.20
N ASP A 46 -2.15 12.01 -6.21
CA ASP A 46 -3.48 12.62 -6.07
C ASP A 46 -3.59 13.43 -4.78
N ARG A 47 -3.12 12.88 -3.65
CA ARG A 47 -3.11 13.61 -2.37
C ARG A 47 -2.19 14.82 -2.38
N LEU A 48 -1.03 14.72 -3.04
CA LEU A 48 -0.13 15.84 -3.23
C LEU A 48 -0.82 16.98 -4.00
N LEU A 49 -1.50 16.67 -5.09
CA LEU A 49 -2.24 17.65 -5.90
C LEU A 49 -3.40 18.28 -5.12
N ILE A 50 -4.18 17.50 -4.37
CA ILE A 50 -5.27 18.00 -3.52
C ILE A 50 -4.74 18.93 -2.41
N SER A 51 -3.58 18.61 -1.85
CA SER A 51 -2.94 19.41 -0.80
C SER A 51 -2.27 20.70 -1.32
N SER A 52 -2.13 20.85 -2.64
CA SER A 52 -1.54 22.05 -3.23
C SER A 52 -2.40 23.28 -2.99
N GLN A 53 -1.75 24.42 -2.76
CA GLN A 53 -2.41 25.72 -2.60
C GLN A 53 -2.87 26.30 -3.93
N ASN A 54 -2.24 25.89 -5.03
CA ASN A 54 -2.58 26.41 -6.35
C ASN A 54 -3.92 25.81 -6.81
N VAL A 55 -4.87 26.69 -7.12
CA VAL A 55 -6.23 26.32 -7.55
C VAL A 55 -6.19 25.50 -8.84
N ASP A 56 -5.29 25.85 -9.77
CA ASP A 56 -5.16 25.17 -11.06
C ASP A 56 -4.64 23.74 -10.86
N THR A 57 -3.61 23.58 -10.03
CA THR A 57 -3.07 22.26 -9.66
C THR A 57 -4.11 21.39 -8.95
N ARG A 58 -4.96 22.00 -8.11
CA ARG A 58 -6.05 21.28 -7.45
C ARG A 58 -7.13 20.84 -8.43
N LEU A 59 -7.37 21.60 -9.50
CA LEU A 59 -8.35 21.25 -10.52
C LEU A 59 -7.96 19.98 -11.30
N TYR A 60 -6.65 19.69 -11.40
CA TYR A 60 -6.15 18.45 -11.99
C TYR A 60 -6.51 17.19 -11.18
N SER A 61 -6.70 17.30 -9.85
CA SER A 61 -7.24 16.20 -9.04
C SER A 61 -8.75 16.07 -9.24
N SER A 62 -9.13 15.61 -10.42
CA SER A 62 -10.49 15.19 -10.72
C SER A 62 -10.61 13.68 -10.55
N LYS A 63 -11.75 13.22 -10.04
CA LYS A 63 -12.05 11.78 -9.93
C LYS A 63 -11.89 11.08 -11.29
N ARG A 64 -12.27 11.76 -12.38
CA ARG A 64 -12.14 11.25 -13.75
C ARG A 64 -10.68 10.97 -14.13
N LEU A 65 -9.76 11.89 -13.81
CA LEU A 65 -8.34 11.71 -14.08
C LEU A 65 -7.76 10.56 -13.25
N ALA A 66 -8.14 10.46 -11.96
CA ALA A 66 -7.70 9.37 -11.10
C ALA A 66 -8.11 7.99 -11.65
N TYR A 67 -9.39 7.83 -12.02
CA TYR A 67 -9.87 6.58 -12.64
C TYR A 67 -9.19 6.28 -13.97
N PHE A 68 -8.99 7.31 -14.79
CA PHE A 68 -8.31 7.17 -16.08
C PHE A 68 -6.85 6.73 -15.91
N SER A 69 -6.11 7.35 -14.99
CA SER A 69 -4.73 6.99 -14.69
C SER A 69 -4.61 5.56 -14.14
N ILE A 70 -5.47 5.18 -13.18
CA ILE A 70 -5.48 3.82 -12.63
C ILE A 70 -5.81 2.81 -13.74
N SER A 71 -6.78 3.12 -14.61
CA SER A 71 -7.18 2.25 -15.71
C SER A 71 -6.04 2.04 -16.71
N ILE A 72 -5.37 3.11 -17.16
CA ILE A 72 -4.24 3.02 -18.08
C ILE A 72 -3.11 2.21 -17.46
N SER A 73 -2.71 2.53 -16.21
CA SER A 73 -1.65 1.80 -15.52
C SER A 73 -2.01 0.31 -15.36
N THR A 74 -3.27 0.00 -15.09
CA THR A 74 -3.73 -1.38 -14.95
C THR A 74 -3.63 -2.15 -16.27
N VAL A 75 -4.10 -1.56 -17.37
CA VAL A 75 -4.00 -2.17 -18.71
C VAL A 75 -2.54 -2.35 -19.11
N PHE A 76 -1.70 -1.35 -18.86
CA PHE A 76 -0.26 -1.43 -19.13
C PHE A 76 0.36 -2.64 -18.41
N TRP A 77 0.12 -2.80 -17.11
CA TRP A 77 0.68 -3.92 -16.35
C TRP A 77 0.12 -5.28 -16.74
N ILE A 78 -1.16 -5.37 -17.14
CA ILE A 78 -1.76 -6.60 -17.68
C ILE A 78 -1.03 -7.04 -18.95
N VAL A 79 -0.85 -6.11 -19.90
CA VAL A 79 -0.18 -6.41 -21.17
C VAL A 79 1.30 -6.71 -20.94
N PHE A 80 1.97 -5.91 -20.11
CA PHE A 80 3.39 -6.06 -19.84
C PHE A 80 3.70 -7.43 -19.21
N ASN A 81 2.96 -7.83 -18.17
CA ASN A 81 3.21 -9.10 -17.47
C ASN A 81 2.73 -10.35 -18.23
N SER A 82 2.14 -10.19 -19.42
CA SER A 82 1.67 -11.32 -20.24
C SER A 82 2.77 -12.31 -20.61
N HIS A 83 4.05 -11.87 -20.63
CA HIS A 83 5.20 -12.74 -20.85
C HIS A 83 5.26 -13.91 -19.86
N ALA A 84 4.78 -13.73 -18.61
CA ALA A 84 4.77 -14.76 -17.59
C ALA A 84 3.85 -15.94 -17.97
N LEU A 85 2.72 -15.69 -18.63
CA LEU A 85 1.80 -16.75 -19.09
C LEU A 85 2.42 -17.63 -20.19
N ILE A 86 3.37 -17.08 -20.94
CA ILE A 86 4.04 -17.77 -22.05
C ILE A 86 5.25 -18.57 -21.51
N LYS A 87 6.07 -17.93 -20.67
CA LYS A 87 7.39 -18.44 -20.26
C LYS A 87 7.41 -19.28 -18.98
N VAL A 88 6.32 -19.31 -18.22
CA VAL A 88 6.20 -20.17 -17.04
C VAL A 88 5.68 -21.55 -17.45
N ASN A 89 6.28 -22.62 -16.97
CA ASN A 89 5.82 -23.98 -17.22
C ASN A 89 6.16 -24.92 -16.05
N LEU A 90 5.57 -26.12 -16.03
CA LEU A 90 6.03 -27.19 -15.14
C LEU A 90 7.34 -27.76 -15.70
N GLN A 91 8.38 -27.74 -14.88
CA GLN A 91 9.69 -28.32 -15.22
C GLN A 91 9.93 -29.56 -14.38
N GLU A 92 10.46 -30.60 -15.01
CA GLU A 92 10.87 -31.83 -14.35
C GLU A 92 12.30 -31.65 -13.84
N PHE A 93 12.47 -31.60 -12.51
CA PHE A 93 13.78 -31.43 -11.89
C PHE A 93 14.43 -32.78 -11.55
N ALA A 94 13.59 -33.77 -11.24
CA ALA A 94 13.95 -35.17 -11.02
C ALA A 94 12.80 -36.06 -11.50
N PRO A 95 13.03 -37.36 -11.74
CA PRO A 95 11.96 -38.28 -12.15
C PRO A 95 10.76 -38.18 -11.20
N PHE A 96 9.58 -37.89 -11.75
CA PHE A 96 8.32 -37.71 -11.02
C PHE A 96 8.26 -36.49 -10.07
N TYR A 97 9.21 -35.57 -10.15
CA TYR A 97 9.23 -34.34 -9.37
C TYR A 97 9.16 -33.10 -10.27
N PHE A 98 7.94 -32.55 -10.35
CA PHE A 98 7.64 -31.36 -11.13
C PHE A 98 7.58 -30.12 -10.26
N VAL A 99 8.26 -29.06 -10.69
CA VAL A 99 8.23 -27.75 -10.04
C VAL A 99 7.70 -26.72 -11.03
N CYS A 100 6.75 -25.92 -10.59
CA CYS A 100 6.29 -24.75 -11.32
C CYS A 100 7.35 -23.66 -11.26
N TYR A 101 8.00 -23.39 -12.39
CA TYR A 101 9.04 -22.38 -12.46
C TYR A 101 9.08 -21.70 -13.83
N TYR A 102 9.71 -20.53 -13.89
CA TYR A 102 9.98 -19.90 -15.18
C TYR A 102 11.05 -20.68 -15.95
N ASP A 103 11.01 -20.55 -17.28
CA ASP A 103 12.05 -21.05 -18.18
C ASP A 103 13.46 -20.76 -17.63
N LEU A 104 14.26 -21.81 -17.42
CA LEU A 104 15.62 -21.75 -16.87
C LEU A 104 16.64 -21.25 -17.90
N SER A 105 16.21 -20.86 -19.10
CA SER A 105 17.07 -20.16 -20.05
C SER A 105 17.71 -18.92 -19.39
N SER A 106 19.04 -18.87 -19.37
CA SER A 106 19.81 -17.83 -18.67
C SER A 106 19.33 -16.42 -19.04
N THR A 107 19.04 -16.19 -20.32
CA THR A 107 18.55 -14.91 -20.84
C THR A 107 17.23 -14.47 -20.22
N TYR A 108 16.27 -15.38 -20.01
CA TYR A 108 14.98 -15.03 -19.41
C TYR A 108 15.12 -14.82 -17.89
N LEU A 109 15.95 -15.63 -17.23
CA LEU A 109 16.26 -15.45 -15.80
C LEU A 109 16.89 -14.08 -15.53
N ASP A 110 17.80 -13.66 -16.38
CA ASP A 110 18.46 -12.36 -16.28
C ASP A 110 17.45 -11.24 -16.55
N PHE A 111 16.65 -11.36 -17.62
CA PHE A 111 15.56 -10.42 -17.90
C PHE A 111 14.63 -10.22 -16.70
N VAL A 112 14.10 -11.29 -16.11
CA VAL A 112 13.18 -11.20 -14.97
C VAL A 112 13.88 -10.62 -13.74
N SER A 113 15.09 -11.09 -13.43
CA SER A 113 15.86 -10.62 -12.26
C SER A 113 16.18 -9.12 -12.34
N TYR A 114 16.72 -8.66 -13.47
CA TYR A 114 17.01 -7.24 -13.67
C TYR A 114 15.74 -6.41 -13.71
N PHE A 115 14.69 -6.90 -14.37
CA PHE A 115 13.42 -6.18 -14.45
C PHE A 115 12.81 -5.97 -13.05
N VAL A 116 12.74 -7.00 -12.22
CA VAL A 116 12.23 -6.90 -10.84
C VAL A 116 13.06 -5.91 -10.03
N ALA A 117 14.39 -6.07 -10.03
CA ALA A 117 15.28 -5.18 -9.29
C ALA A 117 15.16 -3.71 -9.72
N VAL A 118 15.07 -3.44 -11.02
CA VAL A 118 14.92 -2.08 -11.56
C VAL A 118 13.57 -1.47 -11.17
N ASN A 119 12.47 -2.21 -11.27
CA ASN A 119 11.16 -1.67 -10.89
C ASN A 119 11.08 -1.38 -9.39
N ASP A 120 11.60 -2.28 -8.55
CA ASP A 120 11.59 -2.08 -7.10
C ASP A 120 12.35 -0.81 -6.73
N VAL A 121 13.54 -0.60 -7.31
CA VAL A 121 14.32 0.64 -7.13
C VAL A 121 13.56 1.87 -7.64
N ILE A 122 12.92 1.80 -8.82
CA ILE A 122 12.15 2.92 -9.37
C ILE A 122 10.96 3.26 -8.44
N PHE A 123 10.21 2.27 -7.98
CA PHE A 123 9.08 2.50 -7.08
C PHE A 123 9.53 3.10 -5.75
N ASP A 124 10.62 2.59 -5.16
CA ASP A 124 11.16 3.14 -3.92
C ASP A 124 11.60 4.60 -4.07
N VAL A 125 12.35 4.92 -5.14
CA VAL A 125 12.80 6.30 -5.40
C VAL A 125 11.61 7.24 -5.61
N LEU A 126 10.62 6.83 -6.41
CA LEU A 126 9.40 7.62 -6.62
C LEU A 126 8.65 7.85 -5.30
N MET A 127 8.50 6.82 -4.48
CA MET A 127 7.83 6.93 -3.18
C MET A 127 8.59 7.83 -2.21
N ILE A 128 9.92 7.74 -2.15
CA ILE A 128 10.75 8.64 -1.33
C ILE A 128 10.55 10.10 -1.77
N VAL A 129 10.61 10.37 -3.07
CA VAL A 129 10.42 11.71 -3.63
C VAL A 129 9.03 12.26 -3.30
N LEU A 130 7.99 11.45 -3.50
CA LEU A 130 6.60 11.83 -3.17
C LEU A 130 6.41 12.07 -1.67
N CYS A 131 7.01 11.23 -0.82
CA CYS A 131 6.96 11.38 0.64
C CYS A 131 7.61 12.69 1.09
N VAL A 132 8.78 13.05 0.51
CA VAL A 132 9.46 14.32 0.78
C VAL A 132 8.61 15.51 0.33
N PHE A 133 7.99 15.45 -0.85
CA PHE A 133 7.09 16.50 -1.31
C PHE A 133 5.85 16.62 -0.42
N ALA A 134 5.25 15.50 -0.02
CA ALA A 134 4.08 15.49 0.84
C ALA A 134 4.39 16.14 2.19
N PHE A 135 5.55 15.82 2.76
CA PHE A 135 6.04 16.41 3.99
C PHE A 135 6.28 17.92 3.88
N LYS A 136 6.90 18.38 2.78
CA LYS A 136 7.07 19.81 2.49
C LYS A 136 5.74 20.54 2.39
N ASN A 137 4.76 19.97 1.69
CA ASN A 137 3.42 20.54 1.56
C ASN A 137 2.70 20.63 2.93
N VAL A 138 2.76 19.58 3.74
CA VAL A 138 2.15 19.57 5.08
C VAL A 138 2.79 20.63 5.99
N ARG A 139 4.12 20.76 5.97
CA ARG A 139 4.82 21.82 6.73
C ARG A 139 4.39 23.21 6.29
N ARG A 140 4.29 23.45 4.98
CA ARG A 140 3.85 24.74 4.42
C ARG A 140 2.40 25.07 4.79
N ILE A 141 1.51 24.08 4.84
CA ILE A 141 0.12 24.29 5.28
C ILE A 141 0.07 24.64 6.78
N ARG A 142 0.94 24.04 7.60
CA ARG A 142 0.97 24.29 9.04
C ARG A 142 1.53 25.67 9.41
N SER A 143 2.38 26.26 8.56
CA SER A 143 2.97 27.58 8.80
C SER A 143 2.04 28.75 8.47
N ILE A 144 0.89 28.53 7.82
CA ILE A 144 -0.04 29.62 7.48
C ILE A 144 -0.84 30.05 8.72
N PRO A 145 -0.93 31.37 9.01
CA PRO A 145 -1.76 31.91 10.08
C PRO A 145 -3.23 31.50 9.95
N ARG A 146 -3.90 31.24 11.08
CA ARG A 146 -5.31 30.78 11.10
C ARG A 146 -6.27 31.76 10.44
N GLU A 147 -5.97 33.06 10.48
CA GLU A 147 -6.81 34.12 9.91
C GLU A 147 -6.91 34.02 8.38
N THR A 148 -5.80 33.75 7.70
CA THR A 148 -5.75 33.57 6.23
C THR A 148 -6.35 32.23 5.80
N ARG A 149 -6.51 31.29 6.72
CA ARG A 149 -7.03 29.94 6.46
C ARG A 149 -8.53 29.92 6.15
N ASN A 150 -9.27 30.92 6.62
CA ASN A 150 -10.73 30.98 6.41
C ASN A 150 -11.13 31.31 4.96
N GLN A 151 -10.24 31.93 4.17
CA GLN A 151 -10.47 32.18 2.74
C GLN A 151 -10.15 30.97 1.84
N ILE A 152 -9.29 30.06 2.29
CA ILE A 152 -8.89 28.89 1.52
C ILE A 152 -9.75 27.72 1.99
N ARG A 153 -10.65 27.24 1.13
CA ARG A 153 -11.54 26.07 1.34
C ARG A 153 -10.94 25.09 2.35
N SER A 154 -11.58 24.97 3.51
CA SER A 154 -11.07 24.10 4.58
C SER A 154 -11.14 22.64 4.11
N MET A 155 -9.97 22.01 4.03
CA MET A 155 -9.87 20.57 3.80
C MET A 155 -10.57 19.85 4.95
N THR A 156 -11.45 18.90 4.64
CA THR A 156 -12.29 18.30 5.68
C THR A 156 -11.45 17.51 6.67
N LYS A 157 -11.90 17.38 7.92
CA LYS A 157 -11.23 16.53 8.93
C LYS A 157 -11.00 15.10 8.41
N LYS A 158 -11.91 14.59 7.58
CA LYS A 158 -11.83 13.27 6.94
C LYS A 158 -10.67 13.19 5.95
N ASP A 159 -10.49 14.20 5.10
CA ASP A 159 -9.38 14.24 4.14
C ASP A 159 -8.02 14.28 4.83
N PHE A 160 -7.90 15.02 5.95
CA PHE A 160 -6.68 15.03 6.75
C PHE A 160 -6.37 13.67 7.39
N GLN A 161 -7.38 12.95 7.87
CA GLN A 161 -7.16 11.60 8.42
C GLN A 161 -6.69 10.64 7.34
N LEU A 162 -7.30 10.71 6.15
CA LEU A 162 -6.92 9.88 5.02
C LEU A 162 -5.50 10.21 4.52
N LEU A 163 -5.14 11.49 4.46
CA LEU A 163 -3.78 11.95 4.15
C LEU A 163 -2.75 11.38 5.13
N ARG A 164 -3.05 11.41 6.45
CA ARG A 164 -2.16 10.83 7.47
C ARG A 164 -2.03 9.31 7.33
N CYS A 165 -3.13 8.62 7.01
CA CYS A 165 -3.10 7.18 6.80
C CYS A 165 -2.21 6.81 5.60
N LEU A 166 -2.37 7.51 4.48
CA LEU A 166 -1.55 7.31 3.29
C LEU A 166 -0.08 7.59 3.59
N PHE A 167 0.23 8.69 4.28
CA PHE A 167 1.60 9.01 4.67
C PHE A 167 2.25 7.90 5.53
N VAL A 168 1.51 7.31 6.47
CA VAL A 168 2.02 6.18 7.27
C VAL A 168 2.23 4.94 6.40
N GLN A 169 1.34 4.67 5.44
CA GLN A 169 1.53 3.58 4.47
C GLN A 169 2.75 3.80 3.59
N ASP A 170 2.96 5.02 3.10
CA ASP A 170 4.13 5.39 2.30
C ASP A 170 5.43 5.18 3.07
N VAL A 171 5.47 5.60 4.35
CA VAL A 171 6.65 5.39 5.22
C VAL A 171 6.92 3.91 5.46
N ILE A 172 5.87 3.12 5.76
CA ILE A 172 6.01 1.66 5.93
C ILE A 172 6.50 1.04 4.62
N PHE A 173 5.89 1.37 3.49
CA PHE A 173 6.30 0.88 2.19
C PHE A 173 7.77 1.20 1.90
N ILE A 174 8.23 2.43 2.14
CA ILE A 174 9.64 2.81 1.95
C ILE A 174 10.57 1.98 2.84
N ILE A 175 10.25 1.79 4.13
CA ILE A 175 11.12 1.03 5.05
C ILE A 175 11.25 -0.44 4.60
N PHE A 176 10.13 -1.10 4.31
CA PHE A 176 10.13 -2.51 3.92
C PHE A 176 10.62 -2.71 2.47
N GLY A 177 10.23 -1.80 1.56
CA GLY A 177 10.61 -1.77 0.15
C GLY A 177 12.11 -1.60 -0.02
N THR A 178 12.69 -0.54 0.56
CA THR A 178 14.13 -0.28 0.43
C THR A 178 15.00 -1.42 0.94
N LEU A 179 14.62 -2.06 2.06
CA LEU A 179 15.33 -3.23 2.58
C LEU A 179 15.29 -4.41 1.59
N THR A 180 14.14 -4.63 0.97
CA THR A 180 13.94 -5.70 -0.03
C THR A 180 14.69 -5.38 -1.33
N SER A 181 14.63 -4.14 -1.81
CA SER A 181 15.31 -3.66 -3.02
C SER A 181 16.82 -3.78 -2.92
N ILE A 182 17.42 -3.42 -1.78
CA ILE A 182 18.85 -3.59 -1.53
C ILE A 182 19.24 -5.07 -1.68
N PHE A 183 18.44 -5.97 -1.12
CA PHE A 183 18.69 -7.40 -1.24
C PHE A 183 18.57 -7.90 -2.68
N TYR A 184 17.54 -7.50 -3.44
CA TYR A 184 17.39 -7.93 -4.83
C TYR A 184 18.50 -7.39 -5.74
N VAL A 185 18.96 -6.16 -5.52
CA VAL A 185 20.13 -5.62 -6.22
C VAL A 185 21.39 -6.42 -5.88
N PHE A 186 21.59 -6.74 -4.59
CA PHE A 186 22.71 -7.58 -4.15
C PHE A 186 22.67 -8.99 -4.78
N ASP A 187 21.50 -9.63 -4.80
CA ASP A 187 21.33 -10.97 -5.37
C ASP A 187 21.55 -10.95 -6.90
N ALA A 188 21.04 -9.93 -7.60
CA ALA A 188 21.26 -9.75 -9.03
C ALA A 188 22.75 -9.60 -9.39
N ILE A 189 23.51 -8.82 -8.60
CA ILE A 189 24.95 -8.62 -8.81
C ILE A 189 25.76 -9.91 -8.51
N THR A 190 25.37 -10.64 -7.46
CA THR A 190 26.12 -11.80 -6.97
C THR A 190 25.64 -13.13 -7.56
N LYS A 191 24.74 -13.10 -8.55
CA LYS A 191 24.10 -14.29 -9.13
C LYS A 191 25.08 -15.28 -9.77
N TYR A 192 26.13 -14.80 -10.42
CA TYR A 192 27.11 -15.65 -11.11
C TYR A 192 28.33 -16.02 -10.26
N GLN A 193 28.36 -15.60 -8.99
CA GLN A 193 29.45 -15.97 -8.09
C GLN A 193 29.18 -17.35 -7.51
N ASN A 194 30.08 -18.30 -7.80
CA ASN A 194 30.04 -19.64 -7.23
C ASN A 194 30.37 -19.55 -5.73
N GLY A 195 29.34 -19.47 -4.90
CA GLY A 195 29.48 -19.46 -3.45
C GLY A 195 29.72 -20.85 -2.87
N THR A 196 30.38 -20.89 -1.71
CA THR A 196 30.48 -22.10 -0.88
C THR A 196 29.10 -22.58 -0.44
N ILE A 197 28.97 -23.86 -0.03
CA ILE A 197 27.70 -24.42 0.49
C ILE A 197 27.14 -23.56 1.62
N PHE A 198 28.01 -23.04 2.48
CA PHE A 198 27.63 -22.17 3.59
C PHE A 198 27.08 -20.81 3.11
N GLU A 199 27.72 -20.19 2.11
CA GLU A 199 27.24 -18.93 1.51
C GLU A 199 25.89 -19.11 0.81
N GLN A 200 25.67 -20.25 0.14
CA GLN A 200 24.37 -20.59 -0.46
C GLN A 200 23.29 -20.75 0.62
N ALA A 201 23.61 -21.37 1.75
CA ALA A 201 22.68 -21.49 2.87
C ALA A 201 22.30 -20.12 3.45
N ILE A 202 23.27 -19.22 3.65
CA ILE A 202 23.01 -17.84 4.09
C ILE A 202 22.15 -17.09 3.08
N ARG A 203 22.48 -17.20 1.78
CA ARG A 203 21.72 -16.54 0.72
C ARG A 203 20.28 -17.03 0.67
N ASN A 204 20.05 -18.34 0.78
CA ASN A 204 18.72 -18.92 0.85
C ASN A 204 17.95 -18.45 2.10
N PHE A 205 18.61 -18.37 3.25
CA PHE A 205 18.00 -17.81 4.46
C PHE A 205 17.59 -16.35 4.25
N LEU A 206 18.49 -15.51 3.76
CA LEU A 206 18.21 -14.10 3.46
C LEU A 206 17.09 -13.94 2.44
N TYR A 207 17.09 -14.73 1.38
CA TYR A 207 16.02 -14.74 0.37
C TYR A 207 14.66 -15.03 0.99
N ASN A 208 14.55 -16.06 1.82
CA ASN A 208 13.30 -16.40 2.50
C ASN A 208 12.88 -15.32 3.50
N PHE A 209 13.82 -14.76 4.25
CA PHE A 209 13.56 -13.69 5.21
C PHE A 209 13.08 -12.40 4.52
N MET A 210 13.73 -12.00 3.44
CA MET A 210 13.33 -10.82 2.66
C MET A 210 12.00 -11.04 1.95
N SER A 211 11.73 -12.24 1.43
CA SER A 211 10.43 -12.61 0.88
C SER A 211 9.30 -12.53 1.93
N PHE A 212 9.60 -12.91 3.19
CA PHE A 212 8.68 -12.76 4.30
C PHE A 212 8.42 -11.27 4.63
N ILE A 213 9.46 -10.45 4.70
CA ILE A 213 9.38 -8.99 4.92
C ILE A 213 8.54 -8.34 3.81
N TYR A 214 8.85 -8.64 2.56
CA TYR A 214 8.13 -8.17 1.39
C TYR A 214 6.65 -8.55 1.44
N SER A 215 6.35 -9.82 1.73
CA SER A 215 4.97 -10.28 1.84
C SER A 215 4.21 -9.64 3.01
N THR A 216 4.91 -9.36 4.11
CA THR A 216 4.32 -8.71 5.30
C THR A 216 3.91 -7.28 5.01
N SER A 217 4.68 -6.55 4.19
CA SER A 217 4.38 -5.15 3.82
C SER A 217 2.96 -4.97 3.25
N TYR A 218 2.49 -5.92 2.42
CA TYR A 218 1.15 -5.90 1.86
C TYR A 218 0.05 -6.10 2.90
N SER A 219 0.29 -6.98 3.88
CA SER A 219 -0.67 -7.26 4.96
C SER A 219 -0.78 -6.10 5.94
N VAL A 220 0.32 -5.38 6.18
CA VAL A 220 0.36 -4.23 7.11
C VAL A 220 -0.59 -3.11 6.67
N ASN A 221 -0.89 -2.97 5.38
CA ASN A 221 -1.79 -1.92 4.88
C ASN A 221 -3.17 -1.92 5.57
N VAL A 222 -3.77 -3.10 5.77
CA VAL A 222 -5.07 -3.23 6.45
C VAL A 222 -4.97 -2.81 7.90
N PHE A 223 -3.91 -3.24 8.59
CA PHE A 223 -3.66 -2.88 9.98
C PHE A 223 -3.42 -1.38 10.13
N THR A 224 -2.70 -0.75 9.20
CA THR A 224 -2.50 0.71 9.19
C THR A 224 -3.83 1.46 9.10
N PHE A 225 -4.76 1.04 8.24
CA PHE A 225 -6.09 1.65 8.19
C PHE A 225 -6.85 1.51 9.50
N ILE A 226 -6.80 0.34 10.15
CA ILE A 226 -7.46 0.09 11.43
C ILE A 226 -6.83 0.94 12.55
N ILE A 227 -5.50 1.07 12.59
CA ILE A 227 -4.80 1.78 13.67
C ILE A 227 -4.91 3.30 13.51
N VAL A 228 -4.72 3.82 12.29
CA VAL A 228 -4.61 5.26 12.04
C VAL A 228 -5.97 5.93 11.84
N SER A 229 -6.88 5.30 11.11
CA SER A 229 -8.14 5.95 10.70
C SER A 229 -9.28 5.65 11.67
N LYS A 230 -9.64 6.64 12.49
CA LYS A 230 -10.86 6.57 13.34
C LYS A 230 -12.10 6.34 12.48
N ALA A 231 -12.25 7.08 11.38
CA ALA A 231 -13.37 6.94 10.46
C ALA A 231 -13.48 5.51 9.91
N PHE A 232 -12.36 4.89 9.53
CA PHE A 232 -12.36 3.51 9.05
C PHE A 232 -12.80 2.53 10.13
N ARG A 233 -12.34 2.69 11.37
CA ARG A 233 -12.79 1.86 12.50
C ARG A 233 -14.29 1.97 12.74
N HIS A 234 -14.85 3.18 12.66
CA HIS A 234 -16.28 3.39 12.85
C HIS A 234 -17.10 2.75 11.73
N GLU A 235 -16.70 2.92 10.47
CA GLU A 235 -17.35 2.25 9.34
C GLU A 235 -17.21 0.72 9.42
N LEU A 236 -16.04 0.20 9.77
CA LEU A 236 -15.81 -1.24 9.95
C LEU A 236 -16.71 -1.81 11.05
N LYS A 237 -16.79 -1.15 12.21
CA LYS A 237 -17.72 -1.52 13.29
C LYS A 237 -19.15 -1.52 12.78
N ARG A 238 -19.56 -0.47 12.06
CA ARG A 238 -20.91 -0.34 11.49
C ARG A 238 -21.25 -1.49 10.54
N THR A 239 -20.33 -1.85 9.65
CA THR A 239 -20.51 -2.99 8.74
C THR A 239 -20.64 -4.30 9.51
N ILE A 240 -19.81 -4.52 10.53
CA ILE A 240 -19.87 -5.72 11.39
C ILE A 240 -21.21 -5.81 12.13
N TYR A 241 -21.67 -4.73 12.76
CA TYR A 241 -22.96 -4.70 13.45
C TYR A 241 -24.14 -4.95 12.51
N LYS A 242 -24.08 -4.40 11.28
CA LYS A 242 -25.09 -4.65 10.24
C LYS A 242 -25.12 -6.12 9.83
N ILE A 243 -23.97 -6.76 9.69
CA ILE A 243 -23.88 -8.20 9.39
C ILE A 243 -24.42 -9.06 10.55
N ILE A 244 -24.19 -8.63 11.79
CA ILE A 244 -24.69 -9.30 13.00
C ILE A 244 -26.20 -9.04 13.22
N GLY A 245 -26.83 -8.18 12.42
CA GLY A 245 -28.27 -7.89 12.53
C GLY A 245 -28.65 -7.07 13.76
N LYS A 246 -27.69 -6.36 14.36
CA LYS A 246 -27.99 -5.37 15.41
C LYS A 246 -28.30 -4.04 14.74
N ASP A 247 -29.55 -3.58 14.86
CA ASP A 247 -29.94 -2.23 14.45
C ASP A 247 -29.12 -1.22 15.25
N LEU A 248 -28.16 -0.61 14.58
CA LEU A 248 -27.40 0.51 15.12
C LEU A 248 -28.30 1.74 15.09
N VAL A 249 -28.63 2.25 16.28
CA VAL A 249 -29.12 3.61 16.44
C VAL A 249 -28.11 4.55 15.74
N PRO A 250 -28.54 5.38 14.77
CA PRO A 250 -27.62 6.14 13.93
C PRO A 250 -26.81 7.15 14.75
N ILE A 251 -25.48 6.99 14.69
CA ILE A 251 -24.41 7.79 15.33
C ILE A 251 -24.56 9.32 15.14
N ARG A 252 -25.33 9.77 14.14
CA ARG A 252 -25.64 11.19 13.97
C ARG A 252 -26.33 11.79 15.19
N GLU A 253 -27.06 10.98 15.96
CA GLU A 253 -27.63 11.41 17.24
C GLU A 253 -26.60 11.50 18.36
N GLU A 254 -25.57 10.65 18.38
CA GLU A 254 -24.52 10.71 19.42
C GLU A 254 -23.55 11.87 19.19
N GLU A 255 -23.12 12.14 17.95
CA GLU A 255 -22.29 13.32 17.64
C GLU A 255 -23.07 14.63 17.90
N ASN A 256 -24.36 14.69 17.52
CA ASN A 256 -25.20 15.84 17.84
C ASN A 256 -25.43 15.97 19.36
N ARG A 257 -25.58 14.88 20.11
CA ARG A 257 -25.69 14.93 21.58
C ARG A 257 -24.38 15.38 22.22
N GLN A 258 -23.22 14.94 21.73
CA GLN A 258 -21.92 15.40 22.24
C GLN A 258 -21.66 16.88 21.92
N GLU A 259 -21.94 17.34 20.70
CA GLU A 259 -21.79 18.76 20.34
C GLU A 259 -22.78 19.65 21.10
N ASN A 260 -24.00 19.18 21.35
CA ASN A 260 -24.97 19.90 22.18
C ASN A 260 -24.51 19.94 23.65
N HIS A 261 -24.02 18.83 24.19
CA HIS A 261 -23.55 18.78 25.58
C HIS A 261 -22.28 19.62 25.82
N GLU A 262 -21.38 19.73 24.83
CA GLU A 262 -20.26 20.69 24.89
C GLU A 262 -20.74 22.14 24.81
N ARG A 263 -21.75 22.44 23.98
CA ARG A 263 -22.36 23.78 23.91
C ARG A 263 -23.00 24.18 25.24
N ASP A 264 -23.80 23.31 25.82
CA ASP A 264 -24.49 23.56 27.10
C ASP A 264 -23.49 23.78 28.25
N ASN A 265 -22.37 23.05 28.26
CA ASN A 265 -21.30 23.24 29.25
C ASN A 265 -20.54 24.56 29.07
N VAL A 266 -20.40 25.05 27.84
CA VAL A 266 -19.78 26.37 27.59
C VAL A 266 -20.72 27.48 28.03
N GLU A 267 -22.03 27.38 27.75
CA GLU A 267 -23.01 28.37 28.20
C GLU A 267 -23.11 28.45 29.74
N MET A 268 -23.13 27.32 30.45
CA MET A 268 -23.11 27.31 31.92
C MET A 268 -21.86 27.96 32.53
N ASN A 269 -20.69 27.84 31.87
CA ASN A 269 -19.47 28.49 32.34
C ASN A 269 -19.43 30.00 32.04
N VAL A 270 -20.13 30.47 31.00
CA VAL A 270 -20.22 31.91 30.72
C VAL A 270 -21.16 32.61 31.70
N VAL A 271 -22.27 31.97 32.08
CA VAL A 271 -23.25 32.54 33.01
C VAL A 271 -22.67 32.67 34.44
N SER A 272 -21.90 31.68 34.89
CA SER A 272 -21.29 31.71 36.24
C SER A 272 -20.20 32.79 36.41
N ILE A 273 -19.64 33.33 35.33
CA ILE A 273 -18.65 34.42 35.38
C ILE A 273 -19.32 35.80 35.53
N ILE A 274 -20.61 35.92 35.17
CA ILE A 274 -21.35 37.20 35.20
C ILE A 274 -21.94 37.50 36.59
N GLU A 275 -22.09 36.49 37.46
CA GLU A 275 -22.67 36.63 38.81
C GLU A 275 -21.63 36.83 39.94
N LEU A 276 -20.49 37.46 39.66
CA LEU A 276 -19.56 37.89 40.72
C LEU A 276 -19.99 39.27 41.26
N PRO A 277 -20.48 39.37 42.52
CA PRO A 277 -20.86 40.64 43.10
C PRO A 277 -19.62 41.53 43.33
N VAL A 278 -19.71 42.77 42.87
CA VAL A 278 -18.77 43.87 43.17
C VAL A 278 -18.99 44.38 44.59
#